data_AF-A0A4U8SHN0-F1
#
_entry.id   AF-A0A4U8SHN0-F1
#
_cell.length_a   1.000
_cell.length_b   1.000
_cell.length_c   1.000
_cell.angle_alpha   90.00
_cell.angle_beta   90.00
_cell.angle_gamma   90.00
#
_symmetry.space_group_name_H-M   'P 1'
#
loop_
_entity.id
_entity.type
_entity.pdbx_description
1 polymer ?
#
loop_
_entity_poly.entity_id
_entity_poly.type
_entity_poly.pdbx_seq_one_letter_code
_entity_poly.pdbx_strand_id
1 'polypeptide(L)'
;MPLVILKTNGGIDFTTPKGNISLRGYCLLNEVSDNELAELKKKDLFNSMVKDRYIEITNSKAKKEDSDNIAKDVVKEQLEKQNSKTKDIKREG
;
A
#
# COMPACT_ATOMS: atom_id res chain seq x y z
N MET A 1 -7.44 -15.26 3.12
CA MET A 1 -6.56 -14.55 2.17
C MET A 1 -6.11 -13.26 2.83
N PRO A 2 -4.80 -13.09 3.06
CA PRO A 2 -4.22 -11.85 3.54
C PRO A 2 -4.29 -10.73 2.50
N LEU A 3 -4.42 -9.49 2.99
CA LEU A 3 -4.35 -8.27 2.22
C LEU A 3 -3.04 -7.57 2.53
N VAL A 4 -2.38 -7.10 1.47
CA VAL A 4 -1.13 -6.34 1.56
C VAL A 4 -1.40 -4.93 1.05
N ILE A 5 -1.26 -3.94 1.92
CA ILE A 5 -1.40 -2.52 1.59
C ILE A 5 -0.01 -1.96 1.38
N LEU A 6 0.25 -1.47 0.17
CA LEU A 6 1.48 -0.78 -0.16
C LEU A 6 1.27 0.74 -0.07
N LYS A 7 1.88 1.35 0.94
CA LYS A 7 1.81 2.80 1.25
C LYS A 7 2.83 3.61 0.46
N THR A 8 3.01 3.28 -0.81
CA THR A 8 3.87 4.01 -1.74
C THR A 8 3.08 4.40 -2.98
N ASN A 9 3.48 5.48 -3.66
CA ASN A 9 2.84 5.88 -4.92
C ASN A 9 3.18 4.91 -6.07
N GLY A 10 4.38 4.34 -6.06
CA GLY A 10 4.75 3.29 -7.01
C GLY A 10 4.24 1.92 -6.57
N GLY A 11 3.95 1.05 -7.55
CA GLY A 11 3.87 -0.39 -7.31
C GLY A 11 5.26 -1.02 -7.22
N ILE A 12 5.32 -2.25 -6.71
CA ILE A 12 6.56 -3.04 -6.62
C ILE A 12 6.31 -4.47 -7.07
N ASP A 13 7.26 -5.03 -7.81
CA ASP A 13 7.22 -6.41 -8.26
C ASP A 13 8.24 -7.25 -7.49
N PHE A 14 7.79 -8.38 -6.95
CA PHE A 14 8.63 -9.37 -6.31
C PHE A 14 8.74 -10.61 -7.18
N THR A 15 9.93 -10.86 -7.73
CA THR A 15 10.19 -12.08 -8.51
C THR A 15 10.40 -13.28 -7.59
N THR A 16 9.55 -14.29 -7.74
CA THR A 16 9.63 -15.57 -7.05
C THR A 16 9.84 -16.70 -8.06
N PRO A 17 10.30 -17.89 -7.64
CA PRO A 17 10.43 -19.04 -8.55
C PRO A 17 9.11 -19.47 -9.20
N LYS A 18 7.96 -19.08 -8.64
CA LYS A 18 6.62 -19.40 -9.15
C LYS A 18 6.03 -18.32 -10.06
N GLY A 19 6.74 -17.19 -10.22
CA GLY A 19 6.28 -16.03 -10.98
C GLY A 19 6.48 -14.71 -10.24
N ASN A 20 6.01 -13.63 -10.85
CA ASN A 20 6.07 -12.30 -10.26
C ASN A 20 4.81 -12.03 -9.42
N ILE A 21 5.01 -11.52 -8.20
CA ILE A 21 3.96 -10.99 -7.35
C ILE A 21 4.02 -9.47 -7.43
N SER A 22 3.05 -8.87 -8.10
CA SER A 22 2.94 -7.41 -8.28
C SER A 22 2.06 -6.80 -7.20
N LEU A 23 2.64 -5.97 -6.34
CA LEU A 23 1.90 -5.16 -5.38
C LEU A 23 1.67 -3.77 -5.97
N ARG A 24 0.40 -3.38 -6.13
CA ARG A 24 0.00 -2.05 -6.57
C ARG A 24 0.11 -1.06 -5.41
N GLY A 25 0.66 0.12 -5.71
CA GLY A 25 0.75 1.25 -4.78
C GLY A 25 -0.58 1.97 -4.62
N TYR A 26 -0.53 3.21 -4.10
CA TYR A 26 -1.68 4.05 -3.79
C TYR A 26 -2.60 3.48 -2.73
N CYS A 27 -2.04 2.72 -1.78
CA CYS A 27 -2.79 2.06 -0.70
C CYS A 27 -3.93 1.16 -1.22
N LEU A 28 -3.78 0.64 -2.44
CA LEU A 28 -4.66 -0.41 -2.95
C LEU A 28 -4.47 -1.68 -2.14
N LEU A 29 -5.58 -2.40 -1.95
CA LEU A 29 -5.60 -3.69 -1.29
C LEU A 29 -5.10 -4.74 -2.27
N ASN A 30 -3.93 -5.31 -2.00
CA ASN A 30 -3.40 -6.43 -2.78
C ASN A 30 -3.78 -7.73 -2.08
N GLU A 31 -4.77 -8.44 -2.62
CA GLU A 31 -5.10 -9.78 -2.14
C GLU A 31 -4.01 -10.75 -2.60
N VAL A 32 -3.39 -11.43 -1.64
CA VAL A 32 -2.40 -12.46 -1.93
C VAL A 32 -2.78 -13.76 -1.22
N SER A 33 -2.46 -14.89 -1.82
CA SER A 33 -2.62 -16.19 -1.18
C SER A 33 -1.64 -16.35 -0.01
N ASP A 34 -1.94 -17.27 0.91
CA ASP A 34 -1.05 -17.57 2.04
C ASP A 34 0.34 -18.06 1.57
N ASN A 35 0.38 -18.75 0.43
CA ASN A 35 1.62 -19.20 -0.21
C ASN A 35 2.44 -18.03 -0.77
N GLU A 36 1.80 -17.08 -1.45
CA GLU A 36 2.46 -15.88 -1.97
C GLU A 36 3.00 -15.02 -0.83
N LEU A 37 2.23 -14.85 0.24
CA LEU A 37 2.70 -14.13 1.43
C LEU A 37 3.93 -14.81 2.06
N ALA A 38 3.95 -16.15 2.13
CA ALA A 38 5.10 -16.89 2.61
C ALA A 38 6.34 -16.69 1.73
N GLU A 39 6.18 -16.58 0.40
CA GLU A 39 7.27 -16.26 -0.52
C GLU A 39 7.74 -14.80 -0.38
N LEU A 40 6.81 -13.85 -0.21
CA LEU A 40 7.13 -12.44 0.02
C LEU A 40 7.95 -12.25 1.30
N LYS A 41 7.58 -12.92 2.39
CA LYS A 41 8.32 -12.88 3.67
C LYS A 41 9.75 -13.42 3.60
N LYS A 42 10.11 -14.16 2.54
CA LYS A 42 11.50 -14.59 2.29
C LYS A 42 12.36 -13.50 1.63
N LYS A 43 11.76 -12.38 1.21
CA LYS A 43 12.47 -11.29 0.53
C LYS A 43 12.89 -10.22 1.54
N ASP A 44 14.18 -9.91 1.58
CA ASP A 44 14.73 -8.88 2.47
C ASP A 44 14.08 -7.51 2.24
N LEU A 45 13.87 -7.14 0.98
CA LEU A 45 13.21 -5.88 0.61
C LEU A 45 11.79 -5.80 1.17
N PHE A 46 11.02 -6.89 1.06
CA PHE A 46 9.66 -6.94 1.61
C PHE A 46 9.68 -6.74 3.14
N ASN A 47 10.57 -7.44 3.83
CA ASN A 47 10.71 -7.33 5.29
C ASN A 47 11.17 -5.94 5.73
N SER A 48 12.09 -5.29 4.99
CA SER A 48 12.48 -3.90 5.24
C SER A 48 11.28 -2.97 5.07
N MET A 49 10.53 -3.11 3.98
CA MET A 49 9.36 -2.26 3.72
C MET A 49 8.25 -2.44 4.76
N VAL A 50 8.07 -3.65 5.31
CA VAL A 50 7.17 -3.88 6.45
C VAL A 50 7.70 -3.18 7.71
N LYS A 51 9.00 -3.33 8.01
CA LYS A 51 9.64 -2.69 9.17
C LYS A 51 9.55 -1.16 9.12
N ASP A 52 9.76 -0.60 7.93
CA ASP A 52 9.72 0.84 7.66
C ASP A 52 8.29 1.36 7.43
N ARG A 53 7.26 0.51 7.64
CA ARG A 53 5.83 0.82 7.53
C ARG A 53 5.36 1.26 6.14
N TYR A 54 6.10 0.94 5.09
CA TYR A 54 5.64 1.06 3.70
C TYR A 54 4.68 -0.06 3.30
N ILE A 55 4.75 -1.22 3.96
CA ILE A 55 3.82 -2.33 3.74
C ILE A 55 3.09 -2.65 5.03
N GLU A 56 1.77 -2.78 4.95
CA GLU A 56 0.91 -3.26 6.02
C GLU A 56 0.22 -4.55 5.59
N ILE A 57 0.26 -5.58 6.44
CA ILE A 57 -0.36 -6.88 6.17
C ILE A 57 -1.54 -7.02 7.11
N THR A 58 -2.74 -7.14 6.56
CA THR A 58 -3.96 -7.39 7.32
C THR A 58 -4.59 -8.72 6.90
N ASN A 59 -5.15 -9.46 7.85
CA ASN A 59 -5.91 -10.66 7.54
C ASN A 59 -7.38 -10.27 7.45
N SER A 60 -8.03 -10.50 6.31
CA SER A 60 -9.45 -10.16 6.06
C SER A 60 -10.49 -10.79 7.00
N LYS A 61 -10.06 -11.46 8.09
CA LYS A 61 -10.94 -11.82 9.22
C LYS A 61 -11.06 -10.70 10.26
N ALA A 62 -10.21 -9.68 10.22
CA ALA A 62 -10.42 -8.44 10.96
C ALA A 62 -11.39 -7.57 10.16
N LYS A 63 -12.68 -7.69 10.51
CA LYS A 63 -13.81 -6.77 10.26
C LYS A 63 -13.73 -5.91 8.98
N LYS A 64 -14.66 -6.19 8.06
CA LYS A 64 -15.07 -5.33 6.92
C LYS A 64 -15.27 -3.83 7.24
N GLU A 65 -15.27 -3.41 8.51
CA GLU A 65 -15.47 -2.02 8.93
C GLU A 65 -14.17 -1.17 8.97
N ASP A 66 -12.98 -1.77 9.07
CA ASP A 66 -11.73 -0.98 9.15
C ASP A 66 -11.11 -0.68 7.78
N SER A 67 -11.39 -1.52 6.78
CA SER A 67 -10.88 -1.34 5.41
C SER A 67 -11.41 -0.07 4.73
N ASP A 68 -12.67 0.28 4.96
CA ASP A 68 -13.28 1.49 4.42
C ASP A 68 -12.72 2.77 5.07
N ASN A 69 -12.26 2.69 6.32
CA ASN A 69 -11.66 3.82 7.01
C ASN A 69 -10.20 4.04 6.59
N ILE A 70 -9.41 2.98 6.44
CA ILE A 70 -8.00 3.09 6.01
C ILE A 70 -7.91 3.67 4.58
N ALA A 71 -8.76 3.19 3.66
CA ALA A 71 -8.79 3.74 2.30
C ALA A 71 -9.20 5.23 2.29
N LYS A 72 -10.19 5.62 3.11
CA LYS A 72 -10.66 7.01 3.19
C LYS A 72 -9.62 7.95 3.79
N ASP A 73 -8.94 7.55 4.86
CA ASP A 73 -7.95 8.40 5.53
C ASP A 73 -6.72 8.67 4.66
N VAL A 74 -6.22 7.65 3.94
CA VAL A 74 -5.10 7.84 3.02
C VAL A 74 -5.49 8.73 1.83
N VAL A 75 -6.67 8.54 1.24
CA VAL A 75 -7.15 9.38 0.13
C VAL A 75 -7.29 10.83 0.57
N LYS A 76 -7.79 11.08 1.78
CA LYS A 76 -7.94 12.42 2.35
C LYS A 76 -6.59 13.12 2.54
N GLU A 77 -5.59 12.41 3.05
CA GLU A 77 -4.24 12.96 3.26
C GLU A 77 -3.51 13.27 1.93
N GLN A 78 -3.76 12.50 0.86
CA GLN A 78 -3.22 12.83 -0.48
C GLN A 78 -3.92 14.03 -1.14
N LEU A 79 -5.24 14.17 -0.96
CA LEU A 79 -6.01 15.31 -1.48
C LEU A 79 -5.61 16.63 -0.80
N GLU A 80 -5.35 16.63 0.51
CA GLU A 80 -4.88 17.81 1.24
C GLU A 80 -3.46 18.24 0.81
N LYS A 81 -2.57 17.28 0.52
CA LYS A 81 -1.23 17.56 0.00
C LYS A 81 -1.24 18.11 -1.44
N GLN A 82 -2.19 17.68 -2.28
CA GLN A 82 -2.36 18.24 -3.63
C GLN A 82 -2.94 19.67 -3.60
N ASN A 83 -3.95 19.94 -2.76
CA ASN A 83 -4.57 21.27 -2.70
C ASN A 83 -3.66 22.35 -2.10
N SER A 84 -2.67 21.97 -1.30
CA SER A 84 -1.70 22.92 -0.74
C SER A 84 -0.66 23.41 -1.76
N LYS A 85 -0.38 22.67 -2.83
CA LYS A 85 0.53 23.12 -3.90
C LYS A 85 -0.11 24.12 -4.87
N THR A 86 -1.43 24.14 -4.98
CA THR A 86 -2.15 24.96 -5.96
C THR A 86 -2.53 26.34 -5.42
N LYS A 87 -2.46 26.57 -4.09
CA LYS A 87 -2.85 27.84 -3.47
C LYS A 87 -1.78 28.94 -3.51
N ASP A 88 -0.52 28.61 -3.78
CA ASP A 88 0.58 29.58 -3.83
C ASP A 88 0.74 30.26 -5.21
N ILE A 89 0.11 29.76 -6.28
CA ILE A 89 0.33 30.25 -7.65
C ILE A 89 -0.68 31.35 -8.06
N LYS A 90 -1.58 31.80 -7.17
CA LYS A 90 -2.61 32.81 -7.49
C LYS A 90 -2.51 34.13 -6.71
N ARG A 91 -1.32 34.48 -6.20
CA ARG A 91 -1.11 35.75 -5.48
C ARG A 91 -0.20 36.76 -6.18
N GLU A 92 0.29 36.47 -7.38
CA GLU A 92 1.04 37.43 -8.19
C GLU A 92 0.39 37.57 -9.57
N GLY A 93 -0.62 38.45 -9.65
CA GLY A 93 -1.30 38.85 -10.87
C GLY A 93 -2.12 40.10 -10.63
#